data_AF-A0A2V6X0N2-F1
#
_entry.id   AF-A0A2V6X0N2-F1
#
_cell.length_a   1.000
_cell.length_b   1.000
_cell.length_c   1.000
_cell.angle_alpha   90.00
_cell.angle_beta   90.00
_cell.angle_gamma   90.00
#
_symmetry.space_group_name_H-M   'P 1'
#
loop_
_entity.id
_entity.type
_entity.pdbx_description
1 polymer ?
#
loop_
_entity_poly.entity_id
_entity_poly.type
_entity_poly.pdbx_seq_one_letter_code
_entity_poly.pdbx_strand_id
1 'polypeptide(L)'
;MKDGLRFVDCDMHIMEPVDLCERYLDPRFKDRVTTTIGADGKSRRGTIVIDGLPTTQDAELQQYRKRSRPGGTHSSQPLSGSRLADTGRLDFAIERKYNAEAQVIGMQMEGVDIAVLYPTTGLSLIARDNLDPLLSLALCQAYNNWIHEFCQYSPERLKFVAMLPVHDVHLACRELVRCVREMGAVGSFIRPNLVNGHFWHSNYWDPLYSLHEELNVTWGFHEGTGAWYSHMNVLYGENRFYRHVASHWIEMQQALIAMIIGGVFEFHPKLRVGFLEAQNSWVPGLLSRIEWDYPQYRDSHAPYLSLMPREYFRRNCWAAVEGSERSDVHLDGLPALRLQLPVRVHESPEERPTRDRGPDLHGRRPALRVHGERFPESGGGRGGRQADGDAARKLTAAPLRARRRVRPRPVESTMFKVNRTRFTVAALWLAIVMLMGTSYFAAQKTALFILPVLKFLAPHASIRQLNVMHLGMRKVVHVTEYGILAVLWFKALVLSARRTPRVAAWGALSVCLLCAFADEAHQSTLPMRSGSARDFVIDSLGAVAALILVQTRRRPPDRPTLLETPIAVETAD
;
A
#
# COMPACT_ATOMS: atom_id res chain seq x y z
N MET A 1 26.53 1.88 9.29
CA MET A 1 26.06 0.82 10.20
C MET A 1 25.16 1.47 11.23
N LYS A 2 23.91 1.02 11.28
CA LYS A 2 22.91 1.47 12.25
C LYS A 2 22.66 0.31 13.21
N ASP A 3 22.75 0.56 14.52
CA ASP A 3 22.57 -0.46 15.57
C ASP A 3 23.49 -1.69 15.39
N GLY A 4 24.70 -1.49 14.87
CA GLY A 4 25.68 -2.57 14.62
C GLY A 4 25.41 -3.41 13.37
N LEU A 5 24.34 -3.14 12.62
CA LEU A 5 23.98 -3.85 11.39
C LEU A 5 24.35 -3.02 10.14
N ARG A 6 24.65 -3.72 9.03
CA ARG A 6 24.77 -3.12 7.70
C ARG A 6 23.46 -3.30 6.94
N PHE A 7 22.94 -2.22 6.38
CA PHE A 7 21.71 -2.24 5.59
C PHE A 7 21.99 -2.02 4.10
N VAL A 8 21.46 -2.94 3.29
CA VAL A 8 21.45 -2.83 1.83
C VAL A 8 20.02 -2.57 1.40
N ASP A 9 19.80 -1.45 0.71
CA ASP A 9 18.53 -1.16 0.05
C ASP A 9 18.60 -1.67 -1.39
N CYS A 10 17.71 -2.58 -1.75
CA CYS A 10 17.67 -3.20 -3.08
C CYS A 10 16.75 -2.47 -4.06
N ASP A 11 16.03 -1.44 -3.62
CA ASP A 11 14.95 -0.81 -4.39
C ASP A 11 14.92 0.71 -4.18
N MET A 12 16.10 1.33 -4.28
CA MET A 12 16.25 2.76 -4.03
C MET A 12 16.03 3.54 -5.31
N HIS A 13 15.02 4.40 -5.33
CA HIS A 13 14.79 5.27 -6.48
C HIS A 13 15.67 6.51 -6.49
N ILE A 14 16.01 6.92 -7.71
CA ILE A 14 16.69 8.17 -8.03
C ILE A 14 15.86 9.01 -8.98
N MET A 15 16.00 10.33 -8.84
CA MET A 15 15.36 11.28 -9.73
C MET A 15 16.32 11.68 -10.85
N GLU A 16 15.95 11.37 -12.09
CA GLU A 16 16.74 11.74 -13.26
C GLU A 16 16.81 13.28 -13.43
N PRO A 17 17.93 13.79 -13.96
CA PRO A 17 18.09 15.20 -14.23
C PRO A 17 17.24 15.59 -15.43
N VAL A 18 16.76 16.83 -15.43
CA VAL A 18 15.84 17.33 -16.46
C VAL A 18 16.49 17.43 -17.85
N ASP A 19 17.81 17.48 -17.90
CA ASP A 19 18.65 17.56 -19.10
C ASP A 19 19.26 16.21 -19.49
N LEU A 20 18.74 15.07 -18.98
CA LEU A 20 19.24 13.72 -19.30
C LEU A 20 19.39 13.49 -20.81
N CYS A 21 18.31 13.73 -21.57
CA CYS A 21 18.33 13.53 -23.02
C CYS A 21 19.18 14.59 -23.74
N GLU A 22 19.28 15.80 -23.18
CA GLU A 22 20.10 16.87 -23.77
C GLU A 22 21.60 16.53 -23.68
N ARG A 23 22.05 16.00 -22.54
CA ARG A 23 23.45 15.69 -22.29
C ARG A 23 23.90 14.35 -22.85
N TYR A 24 23.09 13.30 -22.70
CA TYR A 24 23.55 11.93 -22.90
C TYR A 24 22.94 11.21 -24.10
N LEU A 25 21.83 11.72 -24.68
CA LEU A 25 21.25 11.09 -25.86
C LEU A 25 22.13 11.32 -27.08
N ASP A 26 22.36 10.26 -27.84
CA ASP A 26 23.05 10.33 -29.13
C ASP A 26 22.39 11.39 -30.04
N PRO A 27 23.17 12.36 -30.56
CA PRO A 27 22.66 13.44 -31.40
C PRO A 27 21.77 12.99 -32.56
N ARG A 28 21.98 11.79 -33.10
CA ARG A 28 21.19 11.21 -34.21
C ARG A 28 19.72 10.98 -33.87
N PHE A 29 19.36 10.98 -32.59
CA PHE A 29 18.00 10.69 -32.11
C PHE A 29 17.36 11.86 -31.36
N LYS A 30 18.07 12.98 -31.19
CA LYS A 30 17.58 14.12 -30.39
C LYS A 30 16.32 14.75 -30.97
N ASP A 31 16.17 14.75 -32.29
CA ASP A 31 14.99 15.23 -33.01
C ASP A 31 13.73 14.39 -32.75
N ARG A 32 13.89 13.15 -32.29
CA ARG A 32 12.79 12.23 -31.96
C ARG A 32 12.31 12.35 -30.53
N VAL A 33 13.00 13.12 -29.68
CA VAL A 33 12.69 13.27 -28.25
C VAL A 33 12.39 14.73 -27.90
N THR A 34 11.18 14.97 -27.42
CA THR A 34 10.76 16.29 -26.93
C THR A 34 10.66 16.25 -25.41
N THR A 35 11.35 17.18 -24.74
CA THR A 35 11.30 17.39 -23.29
C THR A 35 10.50 18.65 -22.96
N THR A 36 10.05 18.77 -21.71
CA THR A 36 9.34 19.98 -21.27
C THR A 36 10.35 21.12 -21.10
N ILE A 37 10.11 22.25 -21.77
CA ILE A 37 10.97 23.44 -21.72
C ILE A 37 10.24 24.58 -21.01
N GLY A 38 10.90 25.25 -20.08
CA GLY A 38 10.37 26.42 -19.37
C GLY A 38 10.39 27.68 -20.24
N ALA A 39 9.69 28.73 -19.79
CA ALA A 39 9.70 30.04 -20.47
C ALA A 39 11.12 30.65 -20.60
N ASP A 40 12.07 30.18 -19.79
CA ASP A 40 13.48 30.54 -19.80
C ASP A 40 14.33 29.71 -20.78
N GLY A 41 13.72 28.87 -21.62
CA GLY A 41 14.41 28.03 -22.60
C GLY A 41 15.16 26.84 -22.02
N LYS A 42 15.04 26.59 -20.70
CA LYS A 42 15.72 25.48 -20.02
C LYS A 42 14.82 24.28 -19.86
N SER A 43 15.41 23.09 -19.91
CA SER A 43 14.74 21.83 -19.61
C SER A 43 14.12 21.86 -18.20
N ARG A 44 12.85 21.45 -18.11
CA ARG A 44 12.05 21.38 -16.89
C ARG A 44 11.52 19.97 -16.71
N ARG A 45 11.20 19.64 -15.45
CA ARG A 45 10.54 18.37 -15.14
C ARG A 45 9.13 18.40 -15.73
N GLY A 46 8.80 17.36 -16.51
CA GLY A 46 7.52 17.23 -17.16
C GLY A 46 7.48 16.00 -18.05
N THR A 47 6.51 15.95 -18.96
CA THR A 47 6.33 14.84 -19.88
C THR A 47 7.47 14.80 -20.90
N ILE A 48 8.05 13.61 -21.08
CA ILE A 48 8.95 13.31 -22.20
C ILE A 48 8.09 12.66 -23.29
N VAL A 49 8.27 13.10 -24.53
CA VAL A 49 7.57 12.60 -25.72
C VAL A 49 8.61 12.03 -26.67
N ILE A 50 8.38 10.81 -27.14
CA ILE A 50 9.29 10.07 -28.02
C ILE A 50 8.49 9.62 -29.24
N ASP A 51 8.90 10.03 -30.44
CA ASP A 51 8.15 9.82 -31.69
C ASP A 51 6.69 10.28 -31.60
N GLY A 52 6.47 11.46 -30.99
CA GLY A 52 5.13 12.03 -30.85
C GLY A 52 4.23 11.38 -29.78
N LEU A 53 4.68 10.32 -29.11
CA LEU A 53 3.94 9.68 -28.02
C LEU A 53 4.57 9.98 -26.65
N PRO A 54 3.78 10.31 -25.61
CA PRO A 54 4.32 10.47 -24.26
C PRO A 54 4.86 9.13 -23.74
N THR A 55 5.87 9.17 -22.87
CA THR A 55 6.48 7.96 -22.30
C THR A 55 5.52 7.14 -21.41
N THR A 56 4.40 7.71 -20.99
CA THR A 56 3.40 7.04 -20.16
C THR A 56 1.98 7.42 -20.61
N GLN A 57 1.08 6.43 -20.57
CA GLN A 57 -0.34 6.61 -20.83
C GLN A 57 -1.09 7.24 -19.65
N ASP A 58 -0.44 7.38 -18.49
CA ASP A 58 -1.07 7.90 -17.27
C ASP A 58 -1.67 9.29 -17.45
N ALA A 59 -0.99 10.17 -18.19
CA ALA A 59 -1.44 11.54 -18.39
C ALA A 59 -2.71 11.61 -19.27
N GLU A 60 -2.86 10.68 -20.21
CA GLU A 60 -3.98 10.64 -21.15
C GLU A 60 -5.23 9.99 -20.53
N LEU A 61 -5.03 8.95 -19.72
CA LEU A 61 -6.13 8.19 -19.12
C LEU A 61 -6.73 8.87 -17.87
N GLN A 62 -6.05 9.81 -17.23
CA GLN A 62 -6.50 10.33 -15.93
C GLN A 62 -7.77 11.21 -16.01
N GLN A 63 -8.88 10.67 -15.49
CA GLN A 63 -10.13 11.43 -15.32
C GLN A 63 -10.04 12.51 -14.22
N TYR A 64 -9.28 12.26 -13.15
CA TYR A 64 -9.11 13.18 -12.03
C TYR A 64 -7.68 13.69 -11.97
N ARG A 65 -7.43 14.86 -12.57
CA ARG A 65 -6.13 15.53 -12.45
C ARG A 65 -5.97 16.05 -11.01
N LYS A 66 -4.88 15.68 -10.34
CA LYS A 66 -4.55 16.20 -9.00
C LYS A 66 -4.56 17.73 -9.06
N ARG A 67 -5.39 18.41 -8.25
CA ARG A 67 -5.39 19.87 -8.16
C ARG A 67 -3.99 20.34 -7.76
N SER A 68 -3.24 20.91 -8.71
CA SER A 68 -1.97 21.55 -8.41
C SER A 68 -2.25 22.76 -7.51
N ARG A 69 -1.70 22.77 -6.30
CA ARG A 69 -1.66 23.96 -5.47
C ARG A 69 -0.48 24.80 -5.94
N PRO A 70 -0.66 26.09 -6.29
CA PRO A 70 0.46 26.98 -6.59
C PRO A 70 1.44 26.96 -5.40
N GLY A 71 2.71 26.64 -5.66
CA GLY A 71 3.75 26.55 -4.62
C GLY A 71 3.93 25.19 -3.94
N GLY A 72 3.16 24.16 -4.31
CA GLY A 72 3.45 22.78 -3.91
C GLY A 72 4.41 22.13 -4.91
N THR A 73 5.56 21.64 -4.45
CA THR A 73 6.48 20.88 -5.30
C THR A 73 5.79 19.62 -5.85
N HIS A 74 5.88 19.44 -7.16
CA HIS A 74 5.27 18.34 -7.92
C HIS A 74 5.96 16.98 -7.70
N SER A 75 6.18 16.58 -6.45
CA SER A 75 6.59 15.21 -6.13
C SER A 75 5.78 14.73 -4.94
N SER A 76 4.59 14.16 -5.22
CA SER A 76 3.95 13.27 -4.25
C SER A 76 4.39 11.83 -4.40
N GLN A 77 5.41 11.55 -5.21
CA GLN A 77 6.30 10.46 -4.85
C GLN A 77 7.24 11.04 -3.81
N PRO A 78 7.02 10.77 -2.51
CA PRO A 78 8.16 10.73 -1.61
C PRO A 78 9.24 9.89 -2.30
N LEU A 79 10.52 10.26 -2.17
CA LEU A 79 11.61 9.35 -2.50
C LEU A 79 11.18 7.95 -2.04
N SER A 80 11.00 7.03 -2.99
CA SER A 80 10.45 5.71 -2.70
C SER A 80 11.23 5.13 -1.52
N GLY A 81 10.53 4.82 -0.42
CA GLY A 81 11.13 4.30 0.81
C GLY A 81 11.52 5.32 1.91
N SER A 82 11.58 6.64 1.69
CA SER A 82 11.95 7.57 2.78
C SER A 82 10.79 7.85 3.73
N ARG A 83 10.93 7.39 4.98
CA ARG A 83 10.02 7.63 6.11
C ARG A 83 9.95 9.11 6.53
N LEU A 84 10.84 9.94 5.98
CA LEU A 84 11.00 11.36 6.33
C LEU A 84 10.27 12.31 5.39
N ALA A 85 9.62 11.83 4.32
CA ALA A 85 8.99 12.70 3.35
C ALA A 85 7.89 13.61 3.94
N ASP A 86 7.11 13.11 4.90
CA ASP A 86 6.08 13.89 5.58
C ASP A 86 6.62 14.83 6.67
N THR A 87 7.94 14.84 6.90
CA THR A 87 8.57 15.60 8.00
C THR A 87 9.21 16.93 7.58
N GLY A 88 9.22 17.27 6.28
CA GLY A 88 9.93 18.43 5.75
C GLY A 88 11.47 18.30 5.78
N ARG A 89 11.99 17.10 6.06
CA ARG A 89 13.44 16.83 6.15
C ARG A 89 14.13 16.57 4.81
N LEU A 90 13.41 16.66 3.69
CA LEU A 90 13.94 16.44 2.33
C LEU A 90 14.22 17.74 1.55
N ASP A 91 14.03 18.91 2.16
CA ASP A 91 14.27 20.21 1.51
C ASP A 91 15.69 20.30 0.93
N PHE A 92 16.68 19.72 1.64
CA PHE A 92 18.07 19.67 1.18
C PHE A 92 18.24 18.92 -0.15
N ALA A 93 17.42 17.89 -0.41
CA ALA A 93 17.47 17.10 -1.64
C ALA A 93 16.88 17.89 -2.81
N ILE A 94 15.81 18.65 -2.55
CA ILE A 94 15.23 19.57 -3.55
C ILE A 94 16.24 20.68 -3.88
N GLU A 95 16.83 21.32 -2.87
CA GLU A 95 17.85 22.37 -3.04
C GLU A 95 19.06 21.88 -3.85
N ARG A 96 19.50 20.64 -3.59
CA ARG A 96 20.61 20.00 -4.30
C ARG A 96 20.19 19.30 -5.59
N LYS A 97 18.93 19.49 -6.02
CA LYS A 97 18.38 18.92 -7.25
C LYS A 97 18.55 17.39 -7.36
N TYR A 98 18.47 16.69 -6.23
CA TYR A 98 18.59 15.24 -6.14
C TYR A 98 19.92 14.69 -6.70
N ASN A 99 21.02 15.43 -6.54
CA ASN A 99 22.36 14.94 -6.93
C ASN A 99 22.85 13.76 -6.05
N ALA A 100 23.98 13.16 -6.43
CA ALA A 100 24.53 12.00 -5.72
C ALA A 100 24.89 12.28 -4.26
N GLU A 101 25.38 13.49 -3.95
CA GLU A 101 25.62 13.91 -2.56
C GLU A 101 24.33 13.90 -1.73
N ALA A 102 23.23 14.45 -2.27
CA ALA A 102 21.94 14.42 -1.59
C ALA A 102 21.47 12.98 -1.35
N GLN A 103 21.70 12.08 -2.30
CA GLN A 103 21.37 10.67 -2.15
C GLN A 103 22.15 10.03 -0.99
N VAL A 104 23.46 10.25 -0.94
CA VAL A 104 24.34 9.71 0.11
C VAL A 104 23.99 10.27 1.49
N ILE A 105 23.64 11.55 1.58
CA ILE A 105 23.13 12.16 2.82
C ILE A 105 21.82 11.50 3.24
N GLY A 106 20.88 11.31 2.32
CA GLY A 106 19.61 10.61 2.58
C GLY A 106 19.83 9.19 3.12
N MET A 107 20.75 8.44 2.49
CA MET A 107 21.15 7.12 2.96
C MET A 107 21.73 7.17 4.38
N GLN A 108 22.60 8.13 4.70
CA GLN A 108 23.15 8.28 6.05
C GLN A 108 22.06 8.59 7.09
N MET A 109 21.08 9.44 6.74
CA MET A 109 19.97 9.81 7.62
C MET A 109 19.06 8.61 7.95
N GLU A 110 18.78 7.76 6.96
CA GLU A 110 17.96 6.56 7.15
C GLU A 110 18.78 5.40 7.77
N GLY A 111 20.10 5.45 7.62
CA GLY A 111 21.05 4.43 8.06
C GLY A 111 21.27 3.30 7.05
N VAL A 112 21.13 3.61 5.76
CA VAL A 112 21.42 2.72 4.63
C VAL A 112 22.92 2.81 4.29
N ASP A 113 23.58 1.66 4.27
CA ASP A 113 25.00 1.56 3.98
C ASP A 113 25.26 1.48 2.46
N ILE A 114 24.50 0.62 1.77
CA ILE A 114 24.57 0.40 0.32
C ILE A 114 23.17 0.52 -0.28
N ALA A 115 23.04 1.15 -1.44
CA ALA A 115 21.80 1.23 -2.19
C ALA A 115 22.00 0.74 -3.62
N VAL A 116 21.07 -0.08 -4.11
CA VAL A 116 20.92 -0.43 -5.52
C VAL A 116 19.91 0.53 -6.12
N LEU A 117 20.35 1.33 -7.08
CA LEU A 117 19.62 2.45 -7.63
C LEU A 117 18.79 2.03 -8.85
N TYR A 118 17.49 2.35 -8.80
CA TYR A 118 16.50 2.14 -9.85
C TYR A 118 15.98 3.50 -10.38
N PRO A 119 15.62 3.59 -11.68
CA PRO A 119 15.06 4.82 -12.24
C PRO A 119 13.70 5.18 -11.66
N THR A 120 13.31 6.43 -11.81
CA THR A 120 11.92 6.87 -11.56
C THR A 120 11.23 7.20 -12.86
N THR A 121 11.73 8.20 -13.58
CA THR A 121 11.21 8.58 -14.91
C THR A 121 11.66 7.55 -15.96
N GLY A 122 12.85 6.98 -15.78
CA GLY A 122 13.45 5.98 -16.65
C GLY A 122 12.59 4.72 -16.82
N LEU A 123 11.79 4.35 -15.81
CA LEU A 123 10.85 3.23 -15.89
C LEU A 123 9.81 3.37 -17.01
N SER A 124 9.59 4.57 -17.52
CA SER A 124 8.64 4.82 -18.62
C SER A 124 9.33 5.09 -19.96
N LEU A 125 10.66 5.30 -20.01
CA LEU A 125 11.35 5.78 -21.23
C LEU A 125 11.18 4.84 -22.43
N ILE A 126 11.15 3.54 -22.18
CA ILE A 126 11.06 2.50 -23.23
C ILE A 126 9.82 1.60 -23.03
N ALA A 127 8.82 2.05 -22.29
CA ALA A 127 7.72 1.21 -21.81
C ALA A 127 6.54 1.13 -22.82
N ARG A 128 6.83 0.71 -24.05
CA ARG A 128 5.87 0.51 -25.14
C ARG A 128 6.33 -0.58 -26.09
N ASP A 129 5.45 -1.10 -26.93
CA ASP A 129 5.84 -1.99 -28.02
C ASP A 129 6.36 -1.20 -29.23
N ASN A 130 7.06 -1.91 -30.13
CA ASN A 130 7.47 -1.44 -31.46
C ASN A 130 8.31 -0.15 -31.47
N LEU A 131 9.03 0.16 -30.37
CA LEU A 131 10.06 1.20 -30.41
C LEU A 131 11.21 0.74 -31.30
N ASP A 132 11.72 1.64 -32.14
CA ASP A 132 12.92 1.41 -32.94
C ASP A 132 14.06 0.89 -32.04
N PRO A 133 14.61 -0.32 -32.29
CA PRO A 133 15.64 -0.91 -31.45
C PRO A 133 16.89 -0.03 -31.26
N LEU A 134 17.28 0.74 -32.28
CA LEU A 134 18.44 1.63 -32.18
C LEU A 134 18.15 2.87 -31.32
N LEU A 135 16.94 3.41 -31.42
CA LEU A 135 16.49 4.46 -30.50
C LEU A 135 16.37 3.92 -29.07
N SER A 136 15.81 2.72 -28.89
CA SER A 136 15.75 2.04 -27.59
C SER A 136 17.15 1.91 -26.98
N LEU A 137 18.14 1.48 -27.77
CA LEU A 137 19.54 1.41 -27.34
C LEU A 137 20.07 2.78 -26.93
N ALA A 138 19.88 3.81 -27.76
CA ALA A 138 20.38 5.16 -27.48
C ALA A 138 19.80 5.74 -26.18
N LEU A 139 18.51 5.52 -25.90
CA LEU A 139 17.86 5.94 -24.65
C LEU A 139 18.43 5.18 -23.43
N CYS A 140 18.63 3.86 -23.56
CA CYS A 140 19.22 3.05 -22.50
C CYS A 140 20.67 3.49 -22.21
N GLN A 141 21.47 3.70 -23.25
CA GLN A 141 22.85 4.19 -23.11
C GLN A 141 22.90 5.58 -22.48
N ALA A 142 21.99 6.47 -22.84
CA ALA A 142 21.90 7.79 -22.24
C ALA A 142 21.66 7.70 -20.71
N TYR A 143 20.70 6.86 -20.30
CA TYR A 143 20.44 6.60 -18.89
C TYR A 143 21.63 5.92 -18.19
N ASN A 144 22.16 4.85 -18.78
CA ASN A 144 23.24 4.03 -18.20
C ASN A 144 24.53 4.84 -18.02
N ASN A 145 24.88 5.69 -18.98
CA ASN A 145 26.05 6.58 -18.86
C ASN A 145 25.86 7.59 -17.73
N TRP A 146 24.67 8.18 -17.63
CA TRP A 146 24.35 9.12 -16.56
C TRP A 146 24.36 8.47 -15.16
N ILE A 147 23.70 7.33 -14.98
CA ILE A 147 23.64 6.66 -13.68
C ILE A 147 25.01 6.14 -13.25
N HIS A 148 25.84 5.71 -14.20
CA HIS A 148 27.23 5.37 -13.93
C HIS A 148 28.02 6.59 -13.40
N GLU A 149 27.92 7.76 -14.05
CA GLU A 149 28.53 9.03 -13.58
C GLU A 149 28.02 9.40 -12.18
N PHE A 150 26.70 9.27 -11.95
CA PHE A 150 26.08 9.55 -10.65
C PHE A 150 26.66 8.66 -9.54
N CYS A 151 26.87 7.37 -9.81
CA CYS A 151 27.42 6.44 -8.83
C CYS A 151 28.90 6.69 -8.50
N GLN A 152 29.66 7.37 -9.37
CA GLN A 152 31.08 7.66 -9.11
C GLN A 152 31.32 8.56 -7.90
N TYR A 153 30.30 9.24 -7.39
CA TYR A 153 30.40 10.02 -6.16
C TYR A 153 30.71 9.15 -4.93
N SER A 154 30.20 7.91 -4.88
CA SER A 154 30.43 6.95 -3.79
C SER A 154 30.22 5.52 -4.30
N PRO A 155 31.13 5.02 -5.16
CA PRO A 155 30.94 3.74 -5.88
C PRO A 155 30.88 2.53 -4.94
N GLU A 156 31.38 2.65 -3.71
CA GLU A 156 31.29 1.64 -2.66
C GLU A 156 29.89 1.55 -2.02
N ARG A 157 29.09 2.62 -2.08
CA ARG A 157 27.74 2.70 -1.50
C ARG A 157 26.63 2.72 -2.55
N LEU A 158 26.88 3.36 -3.68
CA LEU A 158 25.93 3.53 -4.77
C LEU A 158 26.19 2.47 -5.83
N LYS A 159 25.28 1.51 -5.94
CA LYS A 159 25.26 0.48 -6.99
C LYS A 159 24.08 0.77 -7.90
N PHE A 160 24.15 0.37 -9.17
CA PHE A 160 23.05 0.59 -10.11
C PHE A 160 22.77 -0.67 -10.92
N VAL A 161 21.56 -0.73 -11.43
CA VAL A 161 21.14 -1.72 -12.41
C VAL A 161 21.03 -1.07 -13.78
N ALA A 162 21.42 -1.81 -14.82
CA ALA A 162 21.36 -1.35 -16.19
C ALA A 162 19.92 -1.29 -16.72
N MET A 163 19.60 -0.24 -17.47
CA MET A 163 18.46 -0.21 -18.38
C MET A 163 18.83 -0.95 -19.65
N LEU A 164 18.00 -1.89 -20.11
CA LEU A 164 18.29 -2.69 -21.30
C LEU A 164 17.31 -2.39 -22.44
N PRO A 165 17.78 -2.31 -23.70
CA PRO A 165 16.91 -2.11 -24.87
C PRO A 165 16.18 -3.41 -25.24
N VAL A 166 15.15 -3.74 -24.46
CA VAL A 166 14.36 -4.99 -24.57
C VAL A 166 13.61 -5.17 -25.89
N HIS A 167 13.62 -4.18 -26.79
CA HIS A 167 13.05 -4.31 -28.14
C HIS A 167 13.87 -5.19 -29.08
N ASP A 168 15.14 -5.46 -28.74
CA ASP A 168 16.02 -6.40 -29.43
C ASP A 168 16.92 -7.09 -28.41
N VAL A 169 16.76 -8.42 -28.25
CA VAL A 169 17.50 -9.20 -27.25
C VAL A 169 19.02 -9.16 -27.46
N HIS A 170 19.51 -9.06 -28.70
CA HIS A 170 20.94 -9.02 -28.97
C HIS A 170 21.55 -7.66 -28.60
N LEU A 171 20.82 -6.57 -28.84
CA LEU A 171 21.17 -5.23 -28.34
C LEU A 171 21.14 -5.20 -26.81
N ALA A 172 20.14 -5.81 -26.18
CA ALA A 172 20.05 -5.94 -24.73
C ALA A 172 21.27 -6.69 -24.15
N CYS A 173 21.67 -7.80 -24.78
CA CYS A 173 22.87 -8.54 -24.40
C CYS A 173 24.13 -7.69 -24.49
N ARG A 174 24.34 -6.98 -25.62
CA ARG A 174 25.52 -6.11 -25.79
C ARG A 174 25.58 -5.01 -24.75
N GLU A 175 24.46 -4.37 -24.47
CA GLU A 175 24.39 -3.29 -23.49
C GLU A 175 24.60 -3.80 -22.06
N LEU A 176 24.09 -5.00 -21.72
CA LEU A 176 24.36 -5.63 -20.43
C LEU A 176 25.85 -5.92 -20.23
N VAL A 177 26.52 -6.49 -21.24
CA VAL A 177 27.98 -6.73 -21.19
C VAL A 177 28.73 -5.44 -20.91
N ARG A 178 28.41 -4.36 -21.65
CA ARG A 178 29.03 -3.04 -21.47
C ARG A 178 28.82 -2.52 -20.05
N CYS A 179 27.57 -2.51 -19.58
CA CYS A 179 27.23 -1.99 -18.26
C CYS A 179 27.90 -2.78 -17.12
N VAL A 180 27.97 -4.10 -17.22
CA VAL A 180 28.58 -4.94 -16.18
C VAL A 180 30.11 -4.85 -16.22
N ARG A 181 30.73 -5.06 -17.39
CA ARG A 181 32.19 -5.19 -17.51
C ARG A 181 32.90 -3.84 -17.46
N GLU A 182 32.32 -2.80 -18.02
CA GLU A 182 32.97 -1.48 -18.11
C GLU A 182 32.51 -0.52 -17.02
N MET A 183 31.26 -0.66 -16.55
CA MET A 183 30.63 0.33 -15.67
C MET A 183 30.30 -0.17 -14.26
N GLY A 184 30.41 -1.47 -14.01
CA GLY A 184 30.18 -2.08 -12.70
C GLY A 184 28.71 -2.21 -12.30
N ALA A 185 27.79 -2.30 -13.26
CA ALA A 185 26.39 -2.59 -12.99
C ALA A 185 26.24 -3.94 -12.27
N VAL A 186 25.36 -4.02 -11.27
CA VAL A 186 25.16 -5.24 -10.46
C VAL A 186 24.03 -6.14 -10.98
N GLY A 187 23.38 -5.71 -12.06
CA GLY A 187 22.19 -6.34 -12.65
C GLY A 187 21.57 -5.45 -13.71
N SER A 188 20.37 -5.81 -14.13
CA SER A 188 19.49 -4.98 -14.94
C SER A 188 18.10 -4.89 -14.34
N PHE A 189 17.34 -3.87 -14.72
CA PHE A 189 15.91 -3.85 -14.47
C PHE A 189 15.13 -3.99 -15.77
N ILE A 190 14.05 -4.74 -15.70
CA ILE A 190 13.11 -4.99 -16.78
C ILE A 190 11.72 -4.91 -16.16
N ARG A 191 10.75 -4.43 -16.91
CA ARG A 191 9.37 -4.38 -16.42
C ARG A 191 8.71 -5.74 -16.59
N PRO A 192 7.76 -6.17 -15.74
CA PRO A 192 7.13 -7.48 -15.85
C PRO A 192 6.17 -7.64 -17.05
N ASN A 193 6.00 -6.62 -17.89
CA ASN A 193 5.04 -6.61 -19.00
C ASN A 193 5.57 -7.37 -20.24
N LEU A 194 4.65 -7.92 -21.04
CA LEU A 194 4.97 -8.47 -22.36
C LEU A 194 5.59 -7.38 -23.26
N VAL A 195 6.68 -7.69 -23.97
CA VAL A 195 7.32 -6.77 -24.92
C VAL A 195 7.32 -7.37 -26.32
N ASN A 196 6.79 -6.65 -27.31
CA ASN A 196 6.71 -7.08 -28.71
C ASN A 196 6.06 -8.48 -28.89
N GLY A 197 5.12 -8.84 -28.01
CA GLY A 197 4.48 -10.15 -28.04
C GLY A 197 5.31 -11.32 -27.46
N HIS A 198 6.51 -11.06 -26.94
CA HIS A 198 7.39 -12.10 -26.39
C HIS A 198 7.17 -12.33 -24.90
N PHE A 199 6.55 -13.46 -24.54
CA PHE A 199 6.39 -13.86 -23.14
C PHE A 199 7.75 -14.10 -22.47
N TRP A 200 7.82 -13.96 -21.15
CA TRP A 200 9.06 -14.19 -20.40
C TRP A 200 9.58 -15.64 -20.46
N HIS A 201 8.74 -16.60 -20.84
CA HIS A 201 9.16 -17.98 -21.11
C HIS A 201 9.48 -18.26 -22.58
N SER A 202 9.45 -17.24 -23.44
CA SER A 202 9.83 -17.40 -24.84
C SER A 202 11.35 -17.55 -24.97
N ASN A 203 11.77 -18.51 -25.80
CA ASN A 203 13.20 -18.72 -26.12
C ASN A 203 13.88 -17.49 -26.74
N TYR A 204 13.09 -16.49 -27.17
CA TYR A 204 13.62 -15.19 -27.56
C TYR A 204 14.54 -14.58 -26.49
N TRP A 205 14.25 -14.81 -25.20
CA TRP A 205 15.01 -14.25 -24.08
C TRP A 205 16.19 -15.10 -23.61
N ASP A 206 16.31 -16.36 -24.06
CA ASP A 206 17.36 -17.31 -23.61
C ASP A 206 18.79 -16.76 -23.70
N PRO A 207 19.18 -16.01 -24.76
CA PRO A 207 20.52 -15.43 -24.82
C PRO A 207 20.77 -14.46 -23.66
N LEU A 208 19.77 -13.68 -23.28
CA LEU A 208 19.88 -12.71 -22.19
C LEU A 208 19.87 -13.40 -20.83
N TYR A 209 19.08 -14.45 -20.63
CA TYR A 209 19.11 -15.26 -19.40
C TYR A 209 20.47 -15.92 -19.21
N SER A 210 20.99 -16.58 -20.24
CA SER A 210 22.32 -17.22 -20.23
C SER A 210 23.41 -16.19 -19.90
N LEU A 211 23.30 -14.98 -20.45
CA LEU A 211 24.27 -13.92 -20.21
C LEU A 211 24.23 -13.39 -18.76
N HIS A 212 23.04 -13.30 -18.14
CA HIS A 212 22.94 -12.96 -16.72
C HIS A 212 23.63 -14.01 -15.83
N GLU A 213 23.51 -15.29 -16.18
CA GLU A 213 24.22 -16.38 -15.48
C GLU A 213 25.74 -16.28 -15.67
N GLU A 214 26.21 -16.07 -16.90
CA GLU A 214 27.64 -15.93 -17.23
C GLU A 214 28.27 -14.76 -16.48
N LEU A 215 27.60 -13.61 -16.48
CA LEU A 215 28.07 -12.40 -15.81
C LEU A 215 27.84 -12.44 -14.30
N ASN A 216 27.08 -13.41 -13.80
CA ASN A 216 26.65 -13.54 -12.41
C ASN A 216 26.00 -12.24 -11.87
N VAL A 217 25.05 -11.70 -12.62
CA VAL A 217 24.31 -10.47 -12.26
C VAL A 217 22.80 -10.73 -12.19
N THR A 218 22.07 -9.85 -11.51
CA THR A 218 20.65 -10.06 -11.23
C THR A 218 19.74 -9.51 -12.32
N TRP A 219 18.65 -10.23 -12.60
CA TRP A 219 17.52 -9.73 -13.37
C TRP A 219 16.45 -9.17 -12.40
N GLY A 220 16.22 -7.87 -12.40
CA GLY A 220 15.20 -7.25 -11.55
C GLY A 220 13.92 -6.95 -12.32
N PHE A 221 12.81 -7.59 -11.97
CA PHE A 221 11.50 -7.08 -12.36
C PHE A 221 11.12 -5.89 -11.49
N HIS A 222 10.84 -4.76 -12.14
CA HIS A 222 10.41 -3.53 -11.49
C HIS A 222 9.30 -2.90 -12.32
N GLU A 223 8.12 -2.73 -11.72
CA GLU A 223 6.94 -2.23 -12.42
C GLU A 223 6.91 -0.69 -12.40
N GLY A 224 5.99 -0.07 -13.13
CA GLY A 224 5.77 1.36 -13.11
C GLY A 224 4.48 1.72 -13.83
N THR A 225 3.51 2.31 -13.14
CA THR A 225 2.14 2.44 -13.68
C THR A 225 2.08 3.25 -14.98
N GLY A 226 1.29 2.77 -15.94
CA GLY A 226 0.97 3.52 -17.15
C GLY A 226 1.90 3.25 -18.34
N ALA A 227 2.66 2.17 -18.32
CA ALA A 227 3.32 1.72 -19.55
C ALA A 227 2.32 1.33 -20.63
N TRP A 228 2.62 1.66 -21.88
CA TRP A 228 1.71 1.51 -23.01
C TRP A 228 1.30 0.05 -23.27
N TYR A 229 2.23 -0.88 -23.11
CA TYR A 229 1.99 -2.32 -23.27
C TYR A 229 1.35 -3.01 -22.04
N SER A 230 1.03 -2.25 -20.98
CA SER A 230 0.41 -2.84 -19.78
C SER A 230 -1.06 -3.11 -20.05
N HIS A 231 -1.43 -4.40 -19.99
CA HIS A 231 -2.84 -4.82 -20.09
C HIS A 231 -3.69 -4.27 -18.94
N MET A 232 -3.08 -3.89 -17.82
CA MET A 232 -3.81 -3.27 -16.70
C MET A 232 -4.41 -1.92 -17.09
N ASN A 233 -3.87 -1.23 -18.10
CA ASN A 233 -4.48 0.00 -18.60
C ASN A 233 -5.86 -0.26 -19.21
N VAL A 234 -6.01 -1.31 -20.01
CA VAL A 234 -7.27 -1.68 -20.65
C VAL A 234 -8.28 -2.20 -19.64
N LEU A 235 -7.83 -3.01 -18.67
CA LEU A 235 -8.73 -3.65 -17.70
C LEU A 235 -9.27 -2.70 -16.63
N TYR A 236 -8.52 -1.67 -16.26
CA TYR A 236 -8.88 -0.78 -15.13
C TYR A 236 -9.10 0.69 -15.52
N GLY A 237 -8.84 1.06 -16.78
CA GLY A 237 -9.24 2.34 -17.38
C GLY A 237 -8.67 3.59 -16.68
N GLU A 238 -9.49 4.64 -16.63
CA GLU A 238 -9.09 6.00 -16.25
C GLU A 238 -8.61 6.19 -14.80
N ASN A 239 -8.89 5.23 -13.91
CA ASN A 239 -8.50 5.34 -12.52
C ASN A 239 -7.07 4.84 -12.29
N ARG A 240 -6.12 5.79 -12.18
CA ARG A 240 -4.72 5.48 -11.88
C ARG A 240 -4.55 4.64 -10.60
N PHE A 241 -5.37 4.85 -9.57
CA PHE A 241 -5.23 4.08 -8.33
C PHE A 241 -5.53 2.60 -8.56
N TYR A 242 -6.57 2.28 -9.34
CA TYR A 242 -6.86 0.90 -9.72
C TYR A 242 -5.73 0.30 -10.55
N ARG A 243 -5.24 1.03 -11.56
CA ARG A 243 -4.12 0.58 -12.40
C ARG A 243 -2.84 0.37 -11.61
N HIS A 244 -2.55 1.22 -10.63
CA HIS A 244 -1.35 1.11 -9.80
C HIS A 244 -1.39 -0.13 -8.91
N VAL A 245 -2.51 -0.37 -8.21
CA VAL A 245 -2.72 -1.59 -7.41
C VAL A 245 -2.60 -2.85 -8.28
N ALA A 246 -3.18 -2.82 -9.47
CA ALA A 246 -3.19 -3.98 -10.37
C ALA A 246 -1.82 -4.25 -11.02
N SER A 247 -1.18 -3.24 -11.61
CA SER A 247 0.11 -3.39 -12.32
C SER A 247 1.20 -3.98 -11.43
N HIS A 248 1.44 -3.35 -10.28
CA HIS A 248 2.56 -3.72 -9.40
C HIS A 248 2.41 -5.14 -8.86
N TRP A 249 1.18 -5.57 -8.61
CA TRP A 249 0.90 -6.85 -7.99
C TRP A 249 0.63 -7.97 -9.03
N ILE A 250 -0.26 -7.75 -9.98
CA ILE A 250 -0.72 -8.81 -10.90
C ILE A 250 0.33 -9.12 -11.96
N GLU A 251 1.00 -8.12 -12.52
CA GLU A 251 1.96 -8.35 -13.60
C GLU A 251 3.23 -9.07 -13.08
N MET A 252 3.63 -8.82 -11.83
CA MET A 252 4.70 -9.58 -11.15
C MET A 252 4.36 -11.06 -10.98
N GLN A 253 3.09 -11.36 -10.62
CA GLN A 253 2.62 -12.75 -10.54
C GLN A 253 2.64 -13.42 -11.92
N GLN A 254 2.23 -12.71 -12.96
CA GLN A 254 2.28 -13.20 -14.34
C GLN A 254 3.72 -13.51 -14.78
N ALA A 255 4.67 -12.62 -14.47
CA ALA A 255 6.09 -12.85 -14.73
C ALA A 255 6.62 -14.08 -13.97
N LEU A 256 6.31 -14.22 -12.68
CA LEU A 256 6.75 -15.38 -11.89
C LEU A 256 6.15 -16.69 -12.42
N ILE A 257 4.86 -16.71 -12.76
CA ILE A 257 4.22 -17.87 -13.38
C ILE A 257 4.93 -18.24 -14.68
N ALA A 258 5.16 -17.26 -15.56
CA ALA A 258 5.82 -17.50 -16.84
C ALA A 258 7.22 -18.12 -16.63
N MET A 259 8.04 -17.56 -15.74
CA MET A 259 9.40 -18.06 -15.53
C MET A 259 9.45 -19.43 -14.84
N ILE A 260 8.58 -19.69 -13.85
CA ILE A 260 8.53 -21.00 -13.19
C ILE A 260 7.94 -22.04 -14.12
N ILE A 261 6.68 -21.86 -14.54
CA ILE A 261 5.95 -22.91 -15.28
C ILE A 261 6.54 -23.10 -16.67
N GLY A 262 6.99 -22.02 -17.32
CA GLY A 262 7.66 -22.08 -18.61
C GLY A 262 9.08 -22.67 -18.57
N GLY A 263 9.58 -23.06 -17.40
CA GLY A 263 10.85 -23.78 -17.27
C GLY A 263 12.09 -22.89 -17.38
N VAL A 264 11.96 -21.56 -17.34
CA VAL A 264 13.11 -20.66 -17.44
C VAL A 264 14.15 -20.97 -16.37
N PHE A 265 13.72 -21.17 -15.13
CA PHE A 265 14.64 -21.55 -14.04
C PHE A 265 15.14 -22.99 -14.13
N GLU A 266 14.45 -23.89 -14.85
CA GLU A 266 14.97 -25.23 -15.11
C GLU A 266 16.16 -25.17 -16.06
N PHE A 267 16.02 -24.41 -17.15
CA PHE A 267 17.06 -24.28 -18.18
C PHE A 267 18.18 -23.31 -17.78
N HIS A 268 17.88 -22.34 -16.91
CA HIS A 268 18.82 -21.34 -16.38
C HIS A 268 18.90 -21.40 -14.84
N PRO A 269 19.48 -22.47 -14.28
CA PRO A 269 19.39 -22.76 -12.84
C PRO A 269 20.16 -21.77 -11.95
N LYS A 270 21.10 -21.00 -12.49
CA LYS A 270 21.86 -19.95 -11.79
C LYS A 270 21.27 -18.55 -11.99
N LEU A 271 20.23 -18.40 -12.80
CA LEU A 271 19.58 -17.12 -13.02
C LEU A 271 18.97 -16.61 -11.71
N ARG A 272 19.23 -15.35 -11.38
CA ARG A 272 18.82 -14.69 -10.13
C ARG A 272 17.83 -13.58 -10.45
N VAL A 273 16.58 -13.72 -9.99
CA VAL A 273 15.48 -12.81 -10.30
C VAL A 273 14.91 -12.13 -9.06
N GLY A 274 14.85 -10.80 -9.07
CA GLY A 274 14.21 -9.99 -8.03
C GLY A 274 12.85 -9.47 -8.48
N PHE A 275 11.86 -9.44 -7.58
CA PHE A 275 10.56 -8.80 -7.79
C PHE A 275 10.43 -7.59 -6.85
N LEU A 276 10.37 -6.38 -7.43
CA LEU A 276 10.53 -5.11 -6.72
C LEU A 276 9.27 -4.24 -6.83
N GLU A 277 9.09 -3.30 -5.89
CA GLU A 277 7.92 -2.42 -5.78
C GLU A 277 6.54 -3.13 -5.80
N ALA A 278 6.46 -4.40 -5.36
CA ALA A 278 5.26 -5.24 -5.51
C ALA A 278 4.78 -5.89 -4.21
N GLN A 279 5.39 -5.53 -3.07
CA GLN A 279 5.27 -6.26 -1.81
C GLN A 279 5.67 -7.75 -1.99
N ASN A 280 5.55 -8.55 -0.93
CA ASN A 280 5.88 -9.98 -0.99
C ASN A 280 4.70 -10.93 -0.69
N SER A 281 3.59 -10.39 -0.18
CA SER A 281 2.53 -11.20 0.47
C SER A 281 1.85 -12.18 -0.49
N TRP A 282 1.98 -11.95 -1.78
CA TRP A 282 1.42 -12.74 -2.86
C TRP A 282 2.23 -13.97 -3.21
N VAL A 283 3.53 -13.96 -2.92
CA VAL A 283 4.45 -15.04 -3.30
C VAL A 283 3.99 -16.38 -2.70
N PRO A 284 3.70 -16.50 -1.37
CA PRO A 284 3.27 -17.77 -0.81
C PRO A 284 1.95 -18.27 -1.37
N GLY A 285 0.99 -17.35 -1.56
CA GLY A 285 -0.33 -17.68 -2.10
C GLY A 285 -0.23 -18.19 -3.54
N LEU A 286 0.59 -17.53 -4.37
CA LEU A 286 0.80 -17.93 -5.75
C LEU A 286 1.53 -19.27 -5.85
N LEU A 287 2.61 -19.46 -5.10
CA LEU A 287 3.35 -20.73 -5.10
C LEU A 287 2.46 -21.88 -4.63
N SER A 288 1.67 -21.68 -3.57
CA SER A 288 0.71 -22.69 -3.10
C SER A 288 -0.35 -23.02 -4.15
N ARG A 289 -0.80 -22.02 -4.92
CA ARG A 289 -1.75 -22.21 -6.02
C ARG A 289 -1.15 -23.02 -7.17
N ILE A 290 0.09 -22.72 -7.58
CA ILE A 290 0.80 -23.47 -8.63
C ILE A 290 1.01 -24.91 -8.17
N GLU A 291 1.44 -25.11 -6.92
CA GLU A 291 1.69 -26.44 -6.35
C GLU A 291 0.44 -27.30 -6.19
N TRP A 292 -0.71 -26.68 -5.94
CA TRP A 292 -1.99 -27.39 -5.91
C TRP A 292 -2.33 -28.02 -7.28
N ASP A 293 -2.09 -27.29 -8.37
CA ASP A 293 -2.34 -27.76 -9.75
C ASP A 293 -1.18 -28.61 -10.30
N TYR A 294 -0.02 -28.58 -9.65
CA TYR A 294 1.21 -29.21 -10.14
C TYR A 294 1.07 -30.72 -10.41
N PRO A 295 0.53 -31.57 -9.52
CA PRO A 295 0.36 -33.01 -9.79
C PRO A 295 -0.56 -33.31 -10.97
N GLN A 296 -1.51 -32.41 -11.27
CA GLN A 296 -2.49 -32.61 -12.34
C GLN A 296 -1.91 -32.28 -13.72
N TYR A 297 -1.12 -31.21 -13.82
CA TYR A 297 -0.72 -30.64 -15.11
C TYR A 297 0.77 -30.76 -15.43
N ARG A 298 1.65 -30.96 -14.44
CA ARG A 298 3.11 -30.98 -14.66
C ARG A 298 3.51 -32.02 -15.71
N ASP A 299 3.16 -33.29 -15.53
CA ASP A 299 3.62 -34.36 -16.41
C ASP A 299 3.08 -34.22 -17.85
N SER A 300 1.98 -33.51 -18.05
CA SER A 300 1.37 -33.30 -19.38
C SER A 300 1.77 -31.99 -20.07
N HIS A 301 1.93 -30.90 -19.32
CA HIS A 301 2.10 -29.54 -19.87
C HIS A 301 3.45 -28.89 -19.50
N ALA A 302 4.13 -29.38 -18.46
CA ALA A 302 5.45 -28.89 -18.05
C ALA A 302 6.37 -30.05 -17.58
N PRO A 303 6.56 -31.12 -18.39
CA PRO A 303 7.26 -32.33 -17.96
C PRO A 303 8.76 -32.12 -17.70
N TYR A 304 9.30 -30.99 -18.18
CA TYR A 304 10.68 -30.58 -17.96
C TYR A 304 10.94 -30.07 -16.53
N LEU A 305 9.91 -29.66 -15.76
CA LEU A 305 10.13 -29.15 -14.41
C LEU A 305 10.56 -30.27 -13.47
N SER A 306 11.80 -30.25 -13.00
CA SER A 306 12.34 -31.26 -12.07
C SER A 306 12.09 -30.93 -10.59
N LEU A 307 11.84 -29.67 -10.26
CA LEU A 307 11.64 -29.20 -8.88
C LEU A 307 10.21 -28.71 -8.62
N MET A 308 9.85 -28.63 -7.35
CA MET A 308 8.61 -27.96 -6.93
C MET A 308 8.74 -26.43 -7.13
N PRO A 309 7.64 -25.73 -7.45
CA PRO A 309 7.60 -24.26 -7.58
C PRO A 309 8.30 -23.50 -6.45
N ARG A 310 8.09 -23.88 -5.17
CA ARG A 310 8.79 -23.25 -4.04
C ARG A 310 10.30 -23.45 -4.05
N GLU A 311 10.79 -24.56 -4.59
CA GLU A 311 12.22 -24.87 -4.66
C GLU A 311 12.89 -24.03 -5.73
N TYR A 312 12.25 -23.85 -6.89
CA TYR A 312 12.69 -22.86 -7.88
C TYR A 312 12.74 -21.46 -7.28
N PHE A 313 11.66 -21.02 -6.60
CA PHE A 313 11.65 -19.71 -5.97
C PHE A 313 12.78 -19.55 -4.96
N ARG A 314 13.01 -20.54 -4.10
CA ARG A 314 14.10 -20.52 -3.11
C ARG A 314 15.48 -20.43 -3.73
N ARG A 315 15.69 -21.11 -4.86
CA ARG A 315 16.98 -21.15 -5.56
C ARG A 315 17.24 -19.89 -6.38
N ASN A 316 16.22 -19.39 -7.06
CA ASN A 316 16.39 -18.40 -8.14
C ASN A 316 15.85 -17.01 -7.79
N CYS A 317 14.94 -16.87 -6.83
CA CYS A 317 14.14 -15.65 -6.67
C CYS A 317 14.24 -14.99 -5.29
N TRP A 318 13.94 -13.69 -5.25
CA TRP A 318 13.58 -12.95 -4.04
C TRP A 318 12.51 -11.90 -4.35
N ALA A 319 11.70 -11.53 -3.36
CA ALA A 319 10.77 -10.40 -3.44
C ALA A 319 11.16 -9.34 -2.41
N ALA A 320 11.12 -8.07 -2.81
CA ALA A 320 11.36 -6.94 -1.92
C ALA A 320 10.20 -6.75 -0.94
N VAL A 321 10.52 -6.15 0.21
CA VAL A 321 9.56 -5.87 1.28
C VAL A 321 9.75 -4.42 1.71
N GLU A 322 8.68 -3.65 1.72
CA GLU A 322 8.75 -2.28 2.21
C GLU A 322 8.67 -2.24 3.73
N GLY A 323 9.50 -1.40 4.35
CA GLY A 323 9.61 -1.31 5.82
C GLY A 323 8.36 -0.78 6.56
N SER A 324 7.23 -0.57 5.88
CA SER A 324 5.93 -0.21 6.48
C SER A 324 4.94 -1.39 6.55
N GLU A 325 5.28 -2.52 5.94
CA GLU A 325 4.45 -3.72 5.93
C GLU A 325 4.41 -4.39 7.31
N ARG A 326 3.25 -4.98 7.64
CA ARG A 326 3.14 -5.79 8.86
C ARG A 326 3.96 -7.07 8.66
N SER A 327 4.82 -7.34 9.62
CA SER A 327 5.76 -8.46 9.66
C SER A 327 5.12 -9.81 10.02
N ASP A 328 3.79 -9.88 10.07
CA ASP A 328 3.00 -11.05 10.48
C ASP A 328 2.80 -12.07 9.35
N VAL A 329 3.08 -11.71 8.09
CA VAL A 329 3.23 -12.69 6.99
C VAL A 329 4.62 -13.33 7.10
N HIS A 330 4.76 -14.35 7.94
CA HIS A 330 5.97 -15.16 8.03
C HIS A 330 6.16 -15.95 6.73
N LEU A 331 7.17 -15.59 5.95
CA LEU A 331 7.71 -16.38 4.85
C LEU A 331 8.56 -17.52 5.43
N ASP A 332 7.95 -18.48 6.12
CA ASP A 332 8.69 -19.59 6.72
C ASP A 332 9.43 -20.39 5.63
N GLY A 333 10.76 -20.21 5.62
CA GLY A 333 11.69 -20.89 4.73
C GLY A 333 11.72 -20.41 3.28
N LEU A 334 11.14 -19.27 2.90
CA LEU A 334 11.36 -18.67 1.56
C LEU A 334 12.36 -17.50 1.67
N PRO A 335 13.29 -17.32 0.72
CA PRO A 335 14.17 -16.16 0.72
C PRO A 335 13.35 -14.89 0.54
N ALA A 336 13.28 -14.11 1.62
CA ALA A 336 12.82 -12.74 1.60
C ALA A 336 14.04 -11.86 1.88
N LEU A 337 14.31 -10.87 1.03
CA LEU A 337 15.22 -9.82 1.44
C LEU A 337 14.47 -8.93 2.44
N ARG A 338 14.69 -9.19 3.73
CA ARG A 338 13.97 -8.53 4.81
C ARG A 338 14.57 -7.14 5.03
N LEU A 339 13.86 -6.10 4.61
CA LEU A 339 14.16 -4.72 5.00
C LEU A 339 13.68 -4.47 6.43
N GLN A 340 14.48 -4.85 7.43
CA GLN A 340 14.13 -4.64 8.84
C GLN A 340 14.72 -3.32 9.34
N LEU A 341 14.02 -2.21 9.09
CA LEU A 341 14.38 -0.94 9.70
C LEU A 341 14.00 -0.95 11.20
N PRO A 342 14.86 -0.45 12.10
CA PRO A 342 14.66 -0.56 13.55
C PRO A 342 13.35 0.09 14.01
N VAL A 343 12.73 -0.55 15.02
CA VAL A 343 11.52 -0.09 15.70
C VAL A 343 11.85 1.18 16.48
N ARG A 344 10.95 2.17 16.50
CA ARG A 344 11.08 3.33 17.41
C ARG A 344 11.20 2.82 18.85
N VAL A 345 12.31 3.09 19.51
CA VAL A 345 12.26 3.28 20.96
C VAL A 345 11.39 4.51 21.18
N HIS A 346 10.31 4.35 21.95
CA HIS A 346 9.45 5.46 22.33
C HIS A 346 10.26 6.40 23.25
N GLU A 347 10.93 7.39 22.69
CA GLU A 347 11.40 8.52 23.48
C GLU A 347 10.18 9.34 23.91
N SER A 348 10.03 9.51 25.22
CA SER A 348 8.97 10.30 25.83
C SER A 348 9.13 11.78 25.46
N PRO A 349 8.05 12.58 25.41
CA PRO A 349 8.13 13.97 24.95
C PRO A 349 8.88 14.93 25.88
N GLU A 350 9.42 14.47 27.01
CA GLU A 350 9.90 15.34 28.09
C GLU A 350 11.42 15.60 28.09
N GLU A 351 12.21 14.92 27.28
CA GLU A 351 13.65 15.17 27.17
C GLU A 351 14.02 15.78 25.81
N ARG A 352 13.69 17.06 25.62
CA ARG A 352 14.40 17.91 24.66
C ARG A 352 15.35 18.82 25.42
N PRO A 353 16.67 18.71 25.23
CA PRO A 353 17.57 19.76 25.65
C PRO A 353 17.29 21.00 24.79
N THR A 354 17.09 22.13 25.46
CA THR A 354 16.99 23.44 24.84
C THR A 354 18.25 23.72 24.01
N ARG A 355 18.06 23.95 22.70
CA ARG A 355 19.13 24.39 21.79
C ARG A 355 19.64 25.76 22.23
N ASP A 356 20.83 25.78 22.81
CA ASP A 356 21.63 26.99 22.88
C ASP A 356 22.43 27.14 21.57
N ARG A 357 22.47 28.36 21.03
CA ARG A 357 23.18 28.69 19.79
C ARG A 357 24.55 29.26 20.16
N GLY A 358 25.62 28.57 19.76
CA GLY A 358 26.97 29.13 19.76
C GLY A 358 27.88 28.31 18.83
N PRO A 359 28.76 28.94 18.04
CA PRO A 359 29.73 28.24 17.21
C PRO A 359 30.93 27.86 18.07
N ASP A 360 31.52 26.68 17.87
CA ASP A 360 32.97 26.55 18.01
C ASP A 360 33.52 25.26 17.37
N LEU A 361 34.63 25.48 16.66
CA LEU A 361 35.53 24.53 16.04
C LEU A 361 36.50 23.95 17.09
N HIS A 362 37.06 22.78 16.77
CA HIS A 362 38.19 22.07 17.40
C HIS A 362 37.91 21.07 18.54
N GLY A 363 38.08 19.79 18.19
CA GLY A 363 39.05 18.90 18.85
C GLY A 363 38.80 18.42 20.27
N ARG A 364 38.39 17.15 20.40
CA ARG A 364 39.06 16.07 21.18
C ARG A 364 38.04 14.96 21.52
N ARG A 365 38.38 13.71 21.18
CA ARG A 365 37.67 12.51 21.65
C ARG A 365 37.84 12.32 23.16
N PRO A 366 36.91 11.62 23.81
CA PRO A 366 37.30 10.61 24.78
C PRO A 366 36.76 9.21 24.44
N ALA A 367 37.54 8.21 24.85
CA ALA A 367 37.35 6.78 24.63
C ALA A 367 36.19 6.21 25.46
N LEU A 368 35.39 5.32 24.85
CA LEU A 368 34.36 4.56 25.55
C LEU A 368 34.90 3.18 25.94
N ARG A 369 34.95 2.92 27.26
CA ARG A 369 35.30 1.61 27.83
C ARG A 369 34.14 0.63 27.65
N VAL A 370 34.51 -0.59 27.29
CA VAL A 370 33.70 -1.79 27.18
C VAL A 370 33.31 -2.27 28.59
N HIS A 371 32.03 -2.63 28.78
CA HIS A 371 31.64 -3.55 29.86
C HIS A 371 30.76 -4.66 29.28
N GLY A 372 31.31 -5.88 29.32
CA GLY A 372 30.55 -7.11 29.14
C GLY A 372 29.93 -7.51 30.48
N GLU A 373 28.68 -7.95 30.43
CA GLU A 373 27.99 -8.51 31.59
C GLU A 373 28.28 -10.01 31.72
N ARG A 374 28.71 -10.41 32.93
CA ARG A 374 28.40 -11.71 33.52
C ARG A 374 27.83 -11.46 34.91
N PHE A 375 26.71 -12.11 35.21
CA PHE A 375 26.15 -12.33 36.54
C PHE A 375 26.42 -13.79 36.95
N PRO A 376 26.16 -14.24 38.20
CA PRO A 376 25.90 -13.49 39.44
C PRO A 376 26.66 -14.03 40.69
N GLU A 377 26.39 -13.37 41.83
CA GLU A 377 26.25 -13.90 43.21
C GLU A 377 27.29 -13.57 44.30
N SER A 378 26.73 -12.89 45.31
CA SER A 378 26.85 -13.13 46.76
C SER A 378 27.83 -12.30 47.62
N GLY A 379 27.28 -11.80 48.74
CA GLY A 379 27.96 -11.16 49.88
C GLY A 379 27.99 -9.63 49.79
N GLY A 380 27.54 -8.83 50.75
CA GLY A 380 27.11 -9.02 52.13
C GLY A 380 26.77 -7.62 52.69
N GLY A 381 25.87 -7.56 53.67
CA GLY A 381 25.22 -6.32 54.10
C GLY A 381 25.93 -5.47 55.17
N ARG A 382 25.08 -4.64 55.81
CA ARG A 382 25.28 -3.63 56.89
C ARG A 382 25.60 -2.22 56.36
N GLY A 383 24.97 -1.12 56.81
CA GLY A 383 24.04 -0.88 57.91
C GLY A 383 24.34 0.51 58.54
N GLY A 384 23.29 1.30 58.82
CA GLY A 384 23.29 2.61 59.53
C GLY A 384 22.70 3.72 58.64
N ARG A 385 21.49 4.31 58.82
CA ARG A 385 20.75 4.82 60.00
C ARG A 385 21.65 5.69 60.89
N GLN A 386 21.31 6.92 61.30
CA GLN A 386 20.03 7.61 61.54
C GLN A 386 20.34 9.13 61.63
N ALA A 387 19.48 10.04 61.14
CA ALA A 387 18.50 10.87 61.90
C ALA A 387 19.14 11.97 62.78
N ASP A 388 18.55 13.15 63.02
CA ASP A 388 17.26 13.75 62.70
C ASP A 388 17.32 15.24 63.07
N GLY A 389 16.38 16.02 62.51
CA GLY A 389 15.73 17.19 63.14
C GLY A 389 16.58 18.44 63.49
N ASP A 390 16.03 19.65 63.57
CA ASP A 390 14.62 20.07 63.57
C ASP A 390 14.54 21.61 63.50
N ALA A 391 13.31 22.10 63.33
CA ALA A 391 12.79 23.43 63.72
C ALA A 391 12.50 24.48 62.62
N ALA A 392 11.20 24.75 62.53
CA ALA A 392 10.47 25.65 61.65
C ALA A 392 10.42 27.13 62.10
N ARG A 393 10.13 28.03 61.15
CA ARG A 393 8.99 29.00 61.13
C ARG A 393 9.30 30.23 60.25
N LYS A 394 8.38 30.55 59.33
CA LYS A 394 7.53 31.77 59.37
C LYS A 394 6.64 31.88 58.12
N LEU A 395 5.34 32.07 58.37
CA LEU A 395 4.31 32.53 57.42
C LEU A 395 4.48 34.04 57.12
N THR A 396 4.11 34.52 55.93
CA THR A 396 2.84 35.26 55.66
C THR A 396 2.74 35.89 54.25
N ALA A 397 1.52 35.81 53.71
CA ALA A 397 0.76 36.75 52.85
C ALA A 397 1.16 37.07 51.38
N ALA A 398 0.18 36.86 50.49
CA ALA A 398 0.14 37.16 49.04
C ALA A 398 -0.11 38.66 48.73
N PRO A 399 0.02 39.10 47.45
CA PRO A 399 -1.20 39.28 46.65
C PRO A 399 -1.12 39.03 45.12
N LEU A 400 -2.28 38.62 44.58
CA LEU A 400 -2.92 39.00 43.30
C LEU A 400 -2.14 38.89 41.97
N ARG A 401 -2.34 37.76 41.25
CA ARG A 401 -2.10 37.66 39.79
C ARG A 401 -3.36 37.96 38.99
N ALA A 402 -3.26 38.96 38.12
CA ALA A 402 -4.24 39.32 37.11
C ALA A 402 -4.53 38.16 36.13
N ARG A 403 -5.81 37.92 35.87
CA ARG A 403 -6.33 36.96 34.88
C ARG A 403 -5.87 37.32 33.47
N ARG A 404 -5.04 36.48 32.83
CA ARG A 404 -4.83 36.50 31.38
C ARG A 404 -5.68 35.40 30.75
N ARG A 405 -6.74 35.81 30.02
CA ARG A 405 -7.64 34.93 29.25
C ARG A 405 -6.85 34.10 28.24
N VAL A 406 -6.85 32.79 28.41
CA VAL A 406 -6.40 31.83 27.40
C VAL A 406 -7.55 31.65 26.39
N ARG A 407 -7.30 31.96 25.11
CA ARG A 407 -8.21 31.59 24.02
C ARG A 407 -8.14 30.07 23.81
N PRO A 408 -9.27 29.33 23.74
CA PRO A 408 -9.23 27.92 23.42
C PRO A 408 -8.80 27.71 21.95
N ARG A 409 -7.86 26.79 21.72
CA ARG A 409 -7.54 26.24 20.38
C ARG A 409 -8.73 25.41 19.88
N PRO A 410 -9.06 25.40 18.58
CA PRO A 410 -10.21 24.66 18.06
C PRO A 410 -9.91 23.16 18.07
N VAL A 411 -10.67 22.40 18.85
CA VAL A 411 -10.73 20.94 18.82
C VAL A 411 -11.67 20.51 17.69
N GLU A 412 -11.26 20.72 16.45
CA GLU A 412 -11.98 20.20 15.28
C GLU A 412 -11.01 19.40 14.40
N SER A 413 -11.08 18.07 14.44
CA SER A 413 -10.82 17.23 13.25
C SER A 413 -10.91 15.71 13.51
N THR A 414 -10.68 15.22 14.73
CA THR A 414 -10.68 13.75 14.96
C THR A 414 -12.08 13.19 15.25
N MET A 415 -12.91 13.90 16.03
CA MET A 415 -14.30 13.49 16.31
C MET A 415 -15.22 13.64 15.09
N PHE A 416 -15.00 14.66 14.27
CA PHE A 416 -15.82 14.95 13.09
C PHE A 416 -15.65 13.90 11.97
N LYS A 417 -14.44 13.35 11.78
CA LYS A 417 -14.18 12.30 10.78
C LYS A 417 -14.86 10.98 11.13
N VAL A 418 -14.75 10.52 12.38
CA VAL A 418 -15.38 9.27 12.85
C VAL A 418 -16.91 9.35 12.80
N ASN A 419 -17.46 10.55 13.05
CA ASN A 419 -18.89 10.78 12.98
C ASN A 419 -19.45 10.64 11.56
N ARG A 420 -18.75 11.15 10.54
CA ARG A 420 -19.18 11.07 9.13
C ARG A 420 -19.22 9.63 8.61
N THR A 421 -18.23 8.81 8.93
CA THR A 421 -18.12 7.43 8.41
C THR A 421 -19.33 6.56 8.77
N ARG A 422 -19.93 6.76 9.95
CA ARG A 422 -21.10 5.96 10.37
C ARG A 422 -22.39 6.37 9.65
N PHE A 423 -22.57 7.66 9.41
CA PHE A 423 -23.69 8.15 8.61
C PHE A 423 -23.53 7.78 7.13
N THR A 424 -22.30 7.75 6.60
CA THR A 424 -22.07 7.31 5.21
C THR A 424 -22.40 5.83 5.03
N VAL A 425 -22.05 4.96 5.99
CA VAL A 425 -22.42 3.53 5.92
C VAL A 425 -23.95 3.35 5.96
N ALA A 426 -24.65 4.07 6.83
CA ALA A 426 -26.11 4.02 6.89
C ALA A 426 -26.78 4.55 5.59
N ALA A 427 -26.21 5.60 4.99
CA ALA A 427 -26.71 6.17 3.73
C ALA A 427 -26.43 5.24 2.53
N LEU A 428 -25.28 4.58 2.49
CA LEU A 428 -24.98 3.58 1.45
C LEU A 428 -25.93 2.38 1.52
N TRP A 429 -26.24 1.90 2.73
CA TRP A 429 -27.22 0.84 2.89
C TRP A 429 -28.62 1.27 2.45
N LEU A 430 -29.02 2.51 2.77
CA LEU A 430 -30.27 3.07 2.28
C LEU A 430 -30.34 3.10 0.75
N ALA A 431 -29.24 3.47 0.07
CA ALA A 431 -29.17 3.43 -1.38
C ALA A 431 -29.29 2.00 -1.94
N ILE A 432 -28.74 1.00 -1.24
CA ILE A 432 -28.90 -0.42 -1.58
C ILE A 432 -30.36 -0.85 -1.48
N VAL A 433 -31.06 -0.48 -0.39
CA VAL A 433 -32.50 -0.78 -0.23
C VAL A 433 -33.31 -0.18 -1.39
N MET A 434 -33.07 1.09 -1.74
CA MET A 434 -33.75 1.73 -2.88
C MET A 434 -33.43 1.06 -4.22
N LEU A 435 -32.19 0.61 -4.43
CA LEU A 435 -31.79 -0.10 -5.64
C LEU A 435 -32.50 -1.46 -5.75
N MET A 436 -32.64 -2.19 -4.63
CA MET A 436 -33.36 -3.47 -4.58
C MET A 436 -34.89 -3.30 -4.74
N GLY A 437 -35.40 -2.09 -4.51
CA GLY A 437 -36.76 -1.67 -4.86
C GLY A 437 -37.06 -1.61 -6.37
N THR A 438 -36.03 -1.55 -7.23
CA THR A 438 -36.21 -1.35 -8.68
C THR A 438 -36.73 -2.59 -9.43
N SER A 439 -37.19 -2.40 -10.67
CA SER A 439 -37.65 -3.47 -11.57
C SER A 439 -36.61 -4.55 -11.84
N TYR A 440 -35.31 -4.26 -11.69
CA TYR A 440 -34.23 -5.24 -11.85
C TYR A 440 -34.34 -6.41 -10.87
N PHE A 441 -34.86 -6.14 -9.66
CA PHE A 441 -35.07 -7.13 -8.62
C PHE A 441 -36.53 -7.58 -8.49
N ALA A 442 -37.35 -7.37 -9.53
CA ALA A 442 -38.74 -7.83 -9.53
C ALA A 442 -38.84 -9.36 -9.36
N ALA A 443 -39.99 -9.83 -8.86
CA ALA A 443 -40.22 -11.26 -8.60
C ALA A 443 -39.99 -12.12 -9.86
N GLN A 444 -40.35 -11.62 -11.05
CA GLN A 444 -40.16 -12.36 -12.29
C GLN A 444 -38.67 -12.54 -12.67
N LYS A 445 -37.84 -11.52 -12.41
CA LYS A 445 -36.39 -11.56 -12.73
C LYS A 445 -35.62 -12.40 -11.73
N THR A 446 -35.96 -12.28 -10.45
CA THR A 446 -35.34 -13.07 -9.37
C THR A 446 -35.76 -14.54 -9.40
N ALA A 447 -36.99 -14.83 -9.85
CA ALA A 447 -37.46 -16.21 -10.03
C ALA A 447 -36.60 -17.01 -11.02
N LEU A 448 -36.04 -16.37 -12.06
CA LEU A 448 -35.18 -17.04 -13.05
C LEU A 448 -33.93 -17.66 -12.41
N PHE A 449 -33.44 -17.08 -11.31
CA PHE A 449 -32.25 -17.54 -10.61
C PHE A 449 -32.58 -18.35 -9.36
N ILE A 450 -33.65 -17.98 -8.63
CA ILE A 450 -33.99 -18.59 -7.34
C ILE A 450 -34.80 -19.89 -7.53
N LEU A 451 -35.70 -19.96 -8.52
CA LEU A 451 -36.52 -21.16 -8.73
C LEU A 451 -35.70 -22.41 -9.11
N PRO A 452 -34.65 -22.34 -9.95
CA PRO A 452 -33.78 -23.50 -10.21
C PRO A 452 -33.12 -24.03 -8.93
N VAL A 453 -32.65 -23.12 -8.07
CA VAL A 453 -32.03 -23.48 -6.78
C VAL A 453 -33.07 -24.09 -5.84
N LEU A 454 -34.26 -23.51 -5.74
CA LEU A 454 -35.34 -24.08 -4.92
C LEU A 454 -35.82 -25.44 -5.45
N LYS A 455 -35.86 -25.63 -6.77
CA LYS A 455 -36.21 -26.92 -7.39
C LYS A 455 -35.15 -27.98 -7.12
N PHE A 456 -33.87 -27.58 -7.10
CA PHE A 456 -32.77 -28.45 -6.71
C PHE A 456 -32.87 -28.87 -5.23
N LEU A 457 -33.17 -27.91 -4.33
CA LEU A 457 -33.29 -28.17 -2.89
C LEU A 457 -34.58 -28.91 -2.50
N ALA A 458 -35.66 -28.73 -3.25
CA ALA A 458 -36.94 -29.40 -3.03
C ALA A 458 -37.45 -30.04 -4.35
N PRO A 459 -36.88 -31.19 -4.77
CA PRO A 459 -37.19 -31.81 -6.07
C PRO A 459 -38.67 -32.20 -6.21
N HIS A 460 -39.30 -32.60 -5.10
CA HIS A 460 -40.71 -33.02 -5.07
C HIS A 460 -41.70 -31.86 -4.97
N ALA A 461 -41.23 -30.61 -4.81
CA ALA A 461 -42.10 -29.46 -4.75
C ALA A 461 -42.72 -29.14 -6.12
N SER A 462 -44.02 -28.92 -6.11
CA SER A 462 -44.77 -28.40 -7.26
C SER A 462 -44.36 -26.96 -7.57
N ILE A 463 -44.55 -26.52 -8.81
CA ILE A 463 -44.24 -25.13 -9.25
C ILE A 463 -44.97 -24.10 -8.39
N ARG A 464 -46.21 -24.41 -7.96
CA ARG A 464 -46.98 -23.55 -7.04
C ARG A 464 -46.29 -23.41 -5.68
N GLN A 465 -45.78 -24.51 -5.10
CA GLN A 465 -45.05 -24.48 -3.83
C GLN A 465 -43.74 -23.70 -3.95
N LEU A 466 -43.00 -23.87 -5.04
CA LEU A 466 -41.75 -23.14 -5.29
C LEU A 466 -41.97 -21.63 -5.43
N ASN A 467 -43.05 -21.20 -6.08
CA ASN A 467 -43.42 -19.79 -6.14
C ASN A 467 -43.81 -19.22 -4.77
N VAL A 468 -44.51 -19.99 -3.94
CA VAL A 468 -44.82 -19.59 -2.56
C VAL A 468 -43.55 -19.47 -1.72
N MET A 469 -42.62 -20.42 -1.85
CA MET A 469 -41.31 -20.38 -1.18
C MET A 469 -40.50 -19.16 -1.62
N HIS A 470 -40.43 -18.89 -2.93
CA HIS A 470 -39.74 -17.72 -3.46
C HIS A 470 -40.34 -16.40 -2.95
N LEU A 471 -41.67 -16.27 -2.93
CA LEU A 471 -42.34 -15.10 -2.35
C LEU A 471 -42.08 -14.97 -0.85
N GLY A 472 -42.01 -16.10 -0.12
CA GLY A 472 -41.64 -16.12 1.30
C GLY A 472 -40.21 -15.64 1.54
N MET A 473 -39.25 -16.13 0.76
CA MET A 473 -37.85 -15.69 0.83
C MET A 473 -37.70 -14.20 0.59
N ARG A 474 -38.41 -13.65 -0.40
CA ARG A 474 -38.39 -12.21 -0.67
C ARG A 474 -38.87 -11.40 0.53
N LYS A 475 -39.94 -11.82 1.20
CA LYS A 475 -40.42 -11.15 2.43
C LYS A 475 -39.39 -11.20 3.56
N VAL A 476 -38.70 -12.32 3.73
CA VAL A 476 -37.63 -12.44 4.74
C VAL A 476 -36.48 -11.49 4.43
N VAL A 477 -36.10 -11.36 3.15
CA VAL A 477 -35.07 -10.43 2.69
C VAL A 477 -35.46 -8.99 2.99
N HIS A 478 -36.68 -8.56 2.62
CA HIS A 478 -37.15 -7.20 2.90
C HIS A 478 -37.19 -6.88 4.41
N VAL A 479 -37.73 -7.79 5.24
CA VAL A 479 -37.69 -7.64 6.72
C VAL A 479 -36.25 -7.47 7.24
N THR A 480 -35.30 -8.21 6.67
CA THR A 480 -33.89 -8.17 7.07
C THR A 480 -33.21 -6.87 6.63
N GLU A 481 -33.48 -6.40 5.41
CA GLU A 481 -32.92 -5.16 4.86
C GLU A 481 -33.29 -3.94 5.70
N TYR A 482 -34.58 -3.80 6.03
CA TYR A 482 -35.07 -2.72 6.89
C TYR A 482 -34.63 -2.88 8.34
N GLY A 483 -34.48 -4.12 8.82
CA GLY A 483 -33.86 -4.41 10.12
C GLY A 483 -32.40 -3.92 10.20
N ILE A 484 -31.58 -4.20 9.18
CA ILE A 484 -30.19 -3.74 9.11
C ILE A 484 -30.14 -2.21 8.99
N LEU A 485 -30.98 -1.63 8.14
CA LEU A 485 -31.09 -0.18 7.96
C LEU A 485 -31.38 0.53 9.29
N ALA A 486 -32.33 0.01 10.06
CA ALA A 486 -32.70 0.55 11.37
C ALA A 486 -31.54 0.51 12.38
N VAL A 487 -30.79 -0.60 12.42
CA VAL A 487 -29.63 -0.75 13.32
C VAL A 487 -28.49 0.18 12.93
N LEU A 488 -28.22 0.37 11.64
CA LEU A 488 -27.17 1.27 11.15
C LEU A 488 -27.49 2.73 11.49
N TRP A 489 -28.72 3.18 11.23
CA TRP A 489 -29.15 4.53 11.60
C TRP A 489 -29.19 4.74 13.11
N PHE A 490 -29.63 3.75 13.88
CA PHE A 490 -29.58 3.80 15.34
C PHE A 490 -28.14 3.94 15.86
N LYS A 491 -27.20 3.13 15.35
CA LYS A 491 -25.79 3.21 15.72
C LYS A 491 -25.18 4.56 15.34
N ALA A 492 -25.51 5.09 14.17
CA ALA A 492 -25.05 6.41 13.74
C ALA A 492 -25.59 7.53 14.66
N LEU A 493 -26.88 7.50 15.00
CA LEU A 493 -27.51 8.52 15.84
C LEU A 493 -27.03 8.46 17.31
N VAL A 494 -26.82 7.28 17.88
CA VAL A 494 -26.31 7.15 19.25
C VAL A 494 -24.82 7.48 19.32
N LEU A 495 -23.99 6.90 18.44
CA LEU A 495 -22.54 6.96 18.56
C LEU A 495 -21.92 8.23 17.96
N SER A 496 -22.59 8.85 16.98
CA SER A 496 -22.06 10.04 16.29
C SER A 496 -22.80 11.32 16.67
N ALA A 497 -24.13 11.28 16.78
CA ALA A 497 -24.93 12.45 17.15
C ALA A 497 -25.18 12.57 18.67
N ARG A 498 -24.62 11.66 19.48
CA ARG A 498 -24.76 11.59 20.95
C ARG A 498 -26.21 11.70 21.44
N ARG A 499 -27.17 11.19 20.64
CA ARG A 499 -28.60 11.20 21.02
C ARG A 499 -28.84 10.14 22.09
N THR A 500 -29.82 10.39 22.96
CA THR A 500 -30.27 9.37 23.91
C THR A 500 -30.79 8.15 23.13
N PRO A 501 -30.64 6.91 23.65
CA PRO A 501 -31.08 5.71 22.95
C PRO A 501 -32.55 5.76 22.51
N ARG A 502 -33.43 6.39 23.32
CA ARG A 502 -34.84 6.59 22.96
C ARG A 502 -35.02 7.51 21.76
N VAL A 503 -34.33 8.66 21.73
CA VAL A 503 -34.42 9.62 20.61
C VAL A 503 -33.77 9.04 19.35
N ALA A 504 -32.68 8.30 19.49
CA ALA A 504 -32.03 7.64 18.36
C ALA A 504 -32.87 6.50 17.78
N ALA A 505 -33.62 5.77 18.61
CA ALA A 505 -34.56 4.74 18.15
C ALA A 505 -35.71 5.34 17.36
N TRP A 506 -36.33 6.41 17.86
CA TRP A 506 -37.36 7.13 17.11
C TRP A 506 -36.83 7.73 15.81
N GLY A 507 -35.64 8.33 15.84
CA GLY A 507 -35.00 8.88 14.63
C GLY A 507 -34.68 7.81 13.58
N ALA A 508 -34.15 6.65 13.99
CA ALA A 508 -33.87 5.54 13.09
C ALA A 508 -35.17 4.93 12.53
N LEU A 509 -36.21 4.79 13.36
CA LEU A 509 -37.51 4.31 12.94
C LEU A 509 -38.14 5.27 11.92
N SER A 510 -38.12 6.57 12.16
CA SER A 510 -38.64 7.58 11.22
C SER A 510 -37.95 7.51 9.86
N VAL A 511 -36.61 7.34 9.82
CA VAL A 511 -35.88 7.17 8.56
C VAL A 511 -36.31 5.89 7.84
N CYS A 512 -36.50 4.78 8.56
CA CYS A 512 -36.94 3.52 7.96
C CYS A 512 -38.38 3.61 7.43
N LEU A 513 -39.29 4.26 8.16
CA LEU A 513 -40.68 4.47 7.72
C LEU A 513 -40.76 5.36 6.48
N LEU A 514 -39.98 6.45 6.45
CA LEU A 514 -39.89 7.31 5.26
C LEU A 514 -39.30 6.55 4.06
N CYS A 515 -38.30 5.71 4.31
CA CYS A 515 -37.67 4.89 3.29
C CYS A 515 -38.64 3.83 2.75
N ALA A 516 -39.36 3.11 3.61
CA ALA A 516 -40.37 2.13 3.22
C ALA A 516 -41.51 2.78 2.44
N PHE A 517 -41.96 3.95 2.87
CA PHE A 517 -42.99 4.70 2.14
C PHE A 517 -42.49 5.14 0.76
N ALA A 518 -41.26 5.66 0.67
CA ALA A 518 -40.67 6.09 -0.59
C ALA A 518 -40.45 4.92 -1.55
N ASP A 519 -40.07 3.75 -1.04
CA ASP A 519 -39.92 2.53 -1.83
C ASP A 519 -41.26 2.08 -2.41
N GLU A 520 -42.31 1.99 -1.58
CA GLU A 520 -43.65 1.60 -2.04
C GLU A 520 -44.25 2.61 -3.04
N ALA A 521 -44.06 3.90 -2.77
CA ALA A 521 -44.43 4.97 -3.71
C ALA A 521 -43.67 4.82 -5.03
N HIS A 522 -42.36 4.57 -5.01
CA HIS A 522 -41.58 4.34 -6.20
C HIS A 522 -42.06 3.08 -6.96
N GLN A 523 -42.28 1.97 -6.25
CA GLN A 523 -42.74 0.71 -6.85
C GLN A 523 -44.12 0.84 -7.49
N SER A 524 -45.01 1.69 -6.96
CA SER A 524 -46.32 1.99 -7.56
C SER A 524 -46.24 2.71 -8.91
N THR A 525 -45.08 3.30 -9.25
CA THR A 525 -44.85 3.99 -10.54
C THR A 525 -44.22 3.07 -11.60
N LEU A 526 -43.85 1.84 -11.25
CA LEU A 526 -43.12 0.93 -12.13
C LEU A 526 -44.05 -0.09 -12.82
N PRO A 527 -43.95 -0.31 -14.15
CA PRO A 527 -44.89 -1.17 -14.89
C PRO A 527 -44.94 -2.64 -14.47
N MET A 528 -43.87 -3.12 -13.83
CA MET A 528 -43.66 -4.53 -13.47
C MET A 528 -43.71 -4.77 -11.95
N ARG A 529 -44.09 -3.76 -11.17
CA ARG A 529 -44.27 -3.83 -9.73
C ARG A 529 -45.57 -3.13 -9.34
N SER A 530 -46.11 -3.50 -8.19
CA SER A 530 -47.27 -2.83 -7.59
C SER A 530 -46.92 -2.50 -6.15
N GLY A 531 -47.07 -1.24 -5.77
CA GLY A 531 -46.96 -0.86 -4.37
C GLY A 531 -48.03 -1.56 -3.52
N SER A 532 -47.67 -1.96 -2.31
CA SER A 532 -48.46 -2.81 -1.43
C SER A 532 -48.38 -2.28 0.00
N ALA A 533 -49.51 -1.82 0.52
CA ALA A 533 -49.60 -1.38 1.92
C ALA A 533 -49.23 -2.50 2.91
N ARG A 534 -49.34 -3.76 2.51
CA ARG A 534 -48.92 -4.91 3.31
C ARG A 534 -47.40 -5.00 3.41
N ASP A 535 -46.67 -4.71 2.34
CA ASP A 535 -45.22 -4.81 2.32
C ASP A 535 -44.58 -3.64 3.10
N PHE A 536 -45.18 -2.43 3.02
CA PHE A 536 -44.86 -1.34 3.95
C PHE A 536 -44.94 -1.76 5.43
N VAL A 537 -46.00 -2.47 5.82
CA VAL A 537 -46.19 -2.92 7.20
C VAL A 537 -45.15 -3.97 7.59
N ILE A 538 -44.86 -4.92 6.70
CA ILE A 538 -43.87 -5.98 6.93
C ILE A 538 -42.47 -5.38 7.15
N ASP A 539 -42.09 -4.40 6.34
CA ASP A 539 -40.78 -3.74 6.40
C ASP A 539 -40.64 -2.87 7.66
N SER A 540 -41.73 -2.18 8.00
CA SER A 540 -41.84 -1.43 9.25
C SER A 540 -41.69 -2.34 10.48
N LEU A 541 -42.29 -3.53 10.47
CA LEU A 541 -42.16 -4.50 11.55
C LEU A 541 -40.72 -5.03 11.68
N GLY A 542 -40.01 -5.25 10.57
CA GLY A 542 -38.59 -5.63 10.57
C GLY A 542 -37.70 -4.59 11.25
N ALA A 543 -37.90 -3.31 10.93
CA ALA A 543 -37.21 -2.20 11.57
C ALA A 543 -37.50 -2.12 13.08
N VAL A 544 -38.77 -2.25 13.48
CA VAL A 544 -39.18 -2.22 14.90
C VAL A 544 -38.57 -3.39 15.67
N ALA A 545 -38.64 -4.61 15.14
CA ALA A 545 -38.08 -5.79 15.79
C ALA A 545 -36.55 -5.67 16.02
N ALA A 546 -35.83 -5.17 15.02
CA ALA A 546 -34.39 -4.97 15.11
C ALA A 546 -34.02 -3.89 16.16
N LEU A 547 -34.79 -2.79 16.23
CA LEU A 547 -34.59 -1.74 17.22
C LEU A 547 -34.89 -2.20 18.65
N ILE A 548 -35.92 -3.02 18.85
CA ILE A 548 -36.22 -3.63 20.15
C ILE A 548 -35.06 -4.52 20.60
N LEU A 549 -34.57 -5.40 19.71
CA LEU A 549 -33.46 -6.32 20.01
C LEU A 549 -32.16 -5.59 20.39
N VAL A 550 -31.86 -4.48 19.71
CA VAL A 550 -30.67 -3.67 20.01
C VAL A 550 -30.81 -2.90 21.32
N GLN A 551 -32.02 -2.51 21.70
CA GLN A 551 -32.28 -1.81 22.96
C GLN A 551 -32.27 -2.76 24.17
N THR A 552 -32.80 -3.98 24.03
CA THR A 552 -32.81 -4.98 25.11
C THR A 552 -31.41 -5.45 25.45
N ARG A 553 -30.53 -5.62 24.45
CA ARG A 553 -29.11 -5.98 24.65
C ARG A 553 -28.24 -4.88 25.29
N ARG A 554 -28.77 -3.67 25.51
CA ARG A 554 -28.05 -2.53 26.11
C ARG A 554 -28.46 -2.20 27.55
N ARG A 555 -29.44 -2.88 28.14
CA ARG A 555 -29.69 -2.78 29.58
C ARG A 555 -28.59 -3.57 30.32
N PRO A 556 -27.78 -2.96 31.20
CA PRO A 556 -26.93 -3.75 32.09
C PRO A 556 -27.82 -4.57 33.04
N PRO A 557 -27.42 -5.79 33.44
CA PRO A 557 -28.10 -6.50 34.52
C PRO A 557 -28.01 -5.67 35.81
N ASP A 558 -29.11 -5.59 36.56
CA ASP A 558 -29.19 -4.88 37.84
C ASP A 558 -28.09 -5.38 38.79
N ARG A 559 -27.25 -4.47 39.29
CA ARG A 559 -26.31 -4.78 40.38
C ARG A 559 -27.11 -4.93 41.68
N PRO A 560 -26.91 -6.00 42.47
CA PRO A 560 -27.50 -6.10 43.80
C PRO A 560 -26.93 -5.01 44.70
N THR A 561 -27.82 -4.34 45.42
CA THR A 561 -27.56 -3.32 46.44
C THR A 561 -26.71 -3.94 47.56
N LEU A 562 -25.44 -3.53 47.68
CA LEU A 562 -24.63 -3.84 48.85
C LEU A 562 -25.10 -2.95 50.00
N LEU A 563 -25.70 -3.58 51.00
CA LEU A 563 -26.02 -2.99 52.30
C LEU A 563 -24.72 -2.52 52.97
N GLU A 564 -24.72 -1.26 53.40
CA GLU A 564 -23.70 -0.66 54.26
C GLU A 564 -23.56 -1.49 55.54
N THR A 565 -22.38 -2.04 55.77
CA THR A 565 -21.97 -2.55 57.08
C THR A 565 -20.96 -1.56 57.67
N PRO A 566 -21.19 -1.03 58.88
CA PRO A 566 -20.33 -0.03 59.47
C PRO A 566 -19.03 -0.65 59.99
N ILE A 567 -17.92 0.03 59.71
CA ILE A 567 -16.56 -0.32 60.14
C ILE A 567 -16.47 -0.12 61.66
N ALA A 568 -16.27 -1.21 62.40
CA ALA A 568 -15.84 -1.17 63.79
C ALA A 568 -14.31 -1.02 63.83
N VAL A 569 -13.84 0.01 64.53
CA VAL A 569 -12.45 0.21 64.91
C VAL A 569 -12.26 -0.52 66.24
N GLU A 570 -11.33 -1.48 66.30
CA GLU A 570 -10.86 -2.00 67.57
C GLU A 570 -9.34 -2.12 67.53
N THR A 571 -8.73 -1.57 68.57
CA THR A 571 -7.30 -1.36 68.79
C THR A 571 -6.58 -2.64 69.19
N ALA A 572 -5.26 -2.65 68.96
CA ALA A 572 -4.34 -3.72 69.29
C ALA A 572 -4.34 -4.12 70.78
N ASP A 573 -4.11 -5.42 71.01
CA ASP A 573 -3.08 -5.94 71.91
C ASP A 573 -2.29 -7.04 71.20
#